data_AF-A0A3D1R5H9-F1
#
_entry.id   AF-A0A3D1R5H9-F1
#
_cell.length_a   1.000
_cell.length_b   1.000
_cell.length_c   1.000
_cell.angle_alpha   90.00
_cell.angle_beta   90.00
_cell.angle_gamma   90.00
#
_symmetry.space_group_name_H-M   'P 1'
#
loop_
_entity.id
_entity.type
_entity.pdbx_description
1 polymer ?
#
loop_
_entity_poly.entity_id
_entity_poly.type
_entity_poly.pdbx_seq_one_letter_code
_entity_poly.pdbx_strand_id
1 'polypeptide(L)' 'MKTQSTTTECRCKACGALLAKLDRDGLTIRRGDMQVVVSGDSTVAVTCYRDRCRTLNVLSSRTPTPPTPANALSSVSAA' A
#
# COMPACT_ATOMS: atom_id res chain seq x y z
N MET A 1 24.70 9.60 4.91
CA MET A 1 23.30 10.09 4.88
C MET A 1 22.41 8.86 4.74
N LYS A 2 21.71 8.43 5.80
CA LYS A 2 20.85 7.23 5.72
C LYS A 2 19.54 7.65 5.09
N THR A 3 19.36 7.35 3.81
CA THR A 3 18.08 7.48 3.10
C THR A 3 17.06 6.61 3.84
N GLN A 4 16.23 7.25 4.66
CA GLN A 4 15.13 6.59 5.34
C GLN A 4 14.06 6.32 4.29
N SER A 5 14.18 5.21 3.59
CA SER A 5 13.12 4.70 2.71
C SER A 5 11.90 4.48 3.60
N THR A 6 10.91 5.37 3.50
CA THR A 6 9.64 5.32 4.23
C THR A 6 8.90 4.05 3.84
N THR A 7 9.20 2.97 4.55
CA THR A 7 8.63 1.65 4.33
C THR A 7 7.48 1.48 5.32
N THR A 8 6.26 1.35 4.82
CA THR A 8 5.08 1.13 5.65
C THR A 8 4.85 -0.37 5.82
N GLU A 9 4.70 -0.83 7.06
CA GLU A 9 4.37 -2.22 7.33
C GLU A 9 2.87 -2.47 7.21
N CYS A 10 2.48 -3.36 6.30
CA CYS A 10 1.10 -3.82 6.19
C CYS A 10 0.90 -5.01 7.11
N ARG A 11 0.20 -4.80 8.23
CA ARG A 11 -0.09 -5.83 9.24
C ARG A 11 -1.51 -6.35 9.13
N CYS A 12 -1.71 -7.59 9.56
CA CYS A 12 -3.02 -8.21 9.63
C CYS A 12 -3.89 -7.44 10.63
N LYS A 13 -5.10 -7.03 10.20
CA LYS A 13 -6.06 -6.30 11.04
C LYS A 13 -6.57 -7.09 12.25
N ALA A 14 -6.43 -8.41 12.26
CA ALA A 14 -6.91 -9.28 13.33
C ALA A 14 -5.80 -9.68 14.32
N CYS A 15 -4.68 -10.21 13.83
CA CYS A 15 -3.62 -10.75 14.70
C CYS A 15 -2.31 -9.95 14.71
N GLY A 16 -2.24 -8.84 13.95
CA GLY A 16 -1.06 -7.98 13.88
C GLY A 16 0.15 -8.56 13.13
N ALA A 17 0.05 -9.78 12.59
CA ALA A 17 1.14 -10.39 11.83
C ALA A 17 1.51 -9.55 10.61
N LEU A 18 2.82 -9.40 10.34
CA LEU A 18 3.30 -8.69 9.15
C LEU A 18 2.91 -9.47 7.89
N LEU A 19 2.14 -8.83 7.00
CA LEU A 19 1.67 -9.43 5.76
C LEU A 19 2.51 -8.99 4.56
N ALA A 20 2.86 -7.71 4.49
CA ALA A 20 3.61 -7.11 3.40
C ALA A 20 4.33 -5.84 3.88
N LYS A 21 5.21 -5.31 3.05
CA LYS A 21 5.80 -3.98 3.19
C LYS A 21 5.42 -3.15 1.98
N LEU A 22 5.04 -1.90 2.19
CA LEU A 22 4.82 -0.92 1.14
C LEU A 22 6.01 0.03 1.13
N ASP A 23 6.65 0.13 -0.03
CA ASP A 23 7.78 1.02 -0.29
C ASP A 23 7.49 1.82 -1.57
N ARG A 24 8.47 2.58 -2.05
CA ARG A 24 8.31 3.42 -3.25
C ARG A 24 8.17 2.60 -4.54
N ASP A 25 8.71 1.39 -4.56
CA ASP A 25 8.70 0.51 -5.73
C ASP A 25 7.42 -0.35 -5.78
N GLY A 26 6.77 -0.52 -4.63
CA GLY A 26 5.42 -1.07 -4.53
C GLY A 26 5.17 -1.86 -3.26
N LEU A 27 4.26 -2.82 -3.34
CA LEU A 27 3.91 -3.70 -2.23
C LEU A 27 4.71 -5.01 -2.33
N THR A 28 5.57 -5.24 -1.35
CA THR A 28 6.40 -6.44 -1.24
C THR A 28 5.80 -7.43 -0.24
N ILE A 29 5.39 -8.61 -0.73
CA ILE A 29 4.88 -9.72 0.08
C ILE A 29 5.99 -10.78 0.20
N ARG A 30 6.38 -11.11 1.43
CA ARG A 30 7.37 -12.17 1.71
C ARG A 30 6.77 -13.30 2.54
N ARG A 31 6.98 -14.54 2.10
CA ARG A 31 6.53 -15.78 2.75
C ARG A 31 7.61 -16.85 2.61
N GLY A 32 8.35 -17.11 3.69
CA GLY A 32 9.54 -17.95 3.62
C GLY A 32 10.51 -17.41 2.57
N ASP A 33 10.88 -18.26 1.61
CA ASP A 33 11.76 -17.92 0.50
C ASP A 33 11.03 -17.30 -0.70
N MET A 34 9.69 -17.26 -0.68
CA MET A 34 8.89 -16.63 -1.72
C MET A 34 8.77 -15.13 -1.48
N GLN A 35 9.15 -14.33 -2.48
CA GLN A 35 8.93 -12.89 -2.53
C GLN A 35 8.13 -12.52 -3.77
N VAL A 36 7.08 -11.73 -3.58
CA VAL A 36 6.29 -11.12 -4.66
C VAL A 36 6.34 -9.62 -4.48
N VAL A 37 6.61 -8.90 -5.57
CA VAL A 37 6.58 -7.44 -5.62
C VAL A 37 5.46 -7.04 -6.56
N VAL A 38 4.54 -6.21 -6.05
CA VAL A 38 3.43 -5.65 -6.83
C VAL A 38 3.67 -4.17 -7.00
N SER A 39 4.05 -3.76 -8.21
CA SER A 39 4.34 -2.37 -8.54
C SER A 39 3.11 -1.62 -9.06
N GLY A 40 3.18 -0.28 -9.03
CA GLY A 40 2.12 0.61 -9.52
C GLY A 40 0.92 0.73 -8.56
N ASP A 41 -0.14 1.38 -9.04
CA ASP A 41 -1.38 1.60 -8.29
C ASP A 41 -2.28 0.36 -8.32
N SER A 42 -2.05 -0.53 -7.35
CA SER A 42 -2.68 -1.84 -7.26
C SER A 42 -3.39 -2.03 -5.92
N THR A 43 -4.39 -2.90 -5.93
CA THR A 43 -5.06 -3.37 -4.71
C THR A 43 -4.92 -4.88 -4.64
N VAL A 44 -4.38 -5.39 -3.53
CA VAL A 44 -4.08 -6.81 -3.34
C VAL A 44 -4.81 -7.35 -2.13
N ALA A 45 -5.50 -8.46 -2.31
CA ALA A 45 -6.09 -9.21 -1.20
C ALA A 45 -5.08 -10.27 -0.71
N VAL A 46 -4.71 -10.22 0.57
CA VAL A 46 -3.79 -11.14 1.23
C VAL A 46 -4.48 -11.80 2.40
N THR A 47 -4.62 -13.12 2.33
CA THR A 47 -5.06 -13.94 3.46
C THR A 47 -3.92 -14.08 4.46
N CYS A 48 -4.21 -13.89 5.75
CA CYS A 48 -3.21 -14.10 6.81
C CYS A 48 -2.67 -15.53 6.76
N TYR A 49 -1.34 -15.67 6.79
CA TYR A 49 -0.69 -16.98 6.69
C TYR A 49 -0.75 -17.78 8.00
N ARG A 50 -1.03 -17.13 9.14
CA ARG A 50 -1.17 -17.84 10.42
C ARG A 50 -2.41 -18.71 10.37
N ASP A 51 -2.22 -20.01 10.62
CA ASP A 51 -3.29 -21.03 10.56
C ASP A 51 -4.50 -20.70 11.43
N ARG A 52 -4.28 -20.15 12.63
CA ARG A 52 -5.38 -19.78 13.53
C ARG A 52 -6.11 -18.48 13.15
N CYS A 53 -5.55 -17.67 12.25
CA CYS A 53 -6.10 -16.35 11.95
C CYS A 53 -6.81 -16.31 10.60
N ARG A 54 -6.14 -16.71 9.51
CA ARG A 54 -6.67 -16.77 8.12
C ARG A 54 -7.52 -15.58 7.66
N THR A 55 -7.43 -14.42 8.32
CA THR A 55 -8.24 -13.25 8.01
C THR A 55 -7.82 -12.66 6.68
N LEU A 56 -8.78 -12.33 5.82
CA LEU A 56 -8.55 -11.62 4.57
C LEU A 56 -8.24 -10.14 4.83
N ASN A 57 -7.14 -9.65 4.26
CA ASN A 57 -6.69 -8.27 4.36
C ASN A 57 -6.55 -7.68 2.96
N VAL A 58 -7.11 -6.50 2.73
CA VAL A 58 -7.00 -5.80 1.45
C VAL A 58 -6.00 -4.67 1.63
N LEU A 59 -4.93 -4.70 0.83
CA LEU A 59 -3.82 -3.77 0.87
C LEU A 59 -3.83 -2.94 -0.41
N SER A 60 -3.74 -1.62 -0.29
CA SER A 60 -3.59 -0.72 -1.43
C SER A 60 -2.13 -0.28 -1.52
N SER A 61 -1.52 -0.36 -2.69
CA SER A 61 -0.20 0.22 -2.96
C SER A 61 -0.27 1.68 -3.38
N ARG A 62 -1.49 2.24 -3.56
CA ARG A 62 -1.69 3.66 -3.85
C ARG A 62 -1.07 4.50 -2.75
N THR A 63 -0.07 5.31 -3.12
CA THR A 63 0.25 6.51 -2.36
C THR A 63 -1.03 7.37 -2.34
N PRO A 64 -1.54 7.79 -1.18
CA PRO A 64 -2.69 8.68 -1.14
C PRO A 64 -2.31 9.98 -1.86
N THR A 65 -2.78 10.15 -3.09
CA THR A 65 -2.80 11.47 -3.70
C THR A 65 -3.76 12.29 -2.83
N PRO A 66 -3.32 13.43 -2.26
CA PRO A 66 -4.27 14.32 -1.59
C PRO A 66 -5.35 14.65 -2.63
N PRO A 67 -6.64 14.61 -2.26
CA PRO A 67 -7.69 14.98 -3.19
C PRO A 67 -7.37 16.39 -3.68
N THR A 68 -7.16 16.57 -4.98
CA THR A 68 -7.03 17.89 -5.58
C THR A 68 -8.29 18.67 -5.17
N PRO A 69 -8.19 19.74 -4.39
CA PRO A 69 -9.37 20.52 -4.05
C PRO A 69 -9.96 21.05 -5.37
N ALA A 70 -11.25 20.81 -5.59
CA ALA A 70 -11.98 21.07 -6.82
C ALA A 70 -12.07 22.57 -7.22
N ASN A 71 -11.28 23.46 -6.62
CA ASN A 71 -11.35 24.91 -6.80
C ASN A 71 -10.34 25.48 -7.81
N ALA A 72 -9.59 24.65 -8.53
CA ALA A 72 -8.57 25.13 -9.49
C ALA A 72 -9.08 25.33 -10.93
N LEU A 73 -10.38 25.17 -11.21
CA LEU A 73 -10.98 25.40 -12.53
C LEU A 73 -11.99 26.55 -12.47
N SER A 74 -11.51 27.79 -12.29
CA SER A 74 -12.29 29.00 -12.62
C SER A 74 -11.37 30.22 -12.72
N SER A 75 -10.75 30.40 -13.89
CA SER A 75 -10.42 31.72 -14.46
C SER A 75 -9.80 31.52 -15.85
N VAL A 76 -10.61 31.06 -16.80
CA VAL A 76 -10.35 31.41 -18.21
C VAL A 76 -11.08 32.73 -18.43
N SER A 77 -10.29 33.81 -18.49
CA SER A 77 -10.73 35.14 -18.89
C SER A 77 -11.42 35.07 -20.26
N ALA A 78 -12.63 35.61 -20.36
CA ALA A 78 -13.24 35.98 -21.62
C ALA A 78 -12.98 37.47 -21.87
N ALA A 79 -12.63 37.76 -23.12
CA ALA A 79 -12.15 39.02 -23.68
C ALA A 79 -13.19 40.15 -23.71
#